data_AF-A0A1G0M0V4-F1
#
_entry.id   AF-A0A1G0M0V4-F1
#
_cell.length_a   1.000
_cell.length_b   1.000
_cell.length_c   1.000
_cell.angle_alpha   90.00
_cell.angle_beta   90.00
_cell.angle_gamma   90.00
#
_symmetry.space_group_name_H-M   'P 1'
#
loop_
_entity.id
_entity.type
_entity.pdbx_description
1 polymer ?
#
loop_
_entity_poly.entity_id
_entity_poly.type
_entity_poly.pdbx_seq_one_letter_code
_entity_poly.pdbx_strand_id
1 'polypeptide(L)' 'MSVAEKLCKHIQDLPESLQAEVLDFVGFLEAKATRQSGGHDYLTQSEISLALAMQGMEDEALPEYSRDDLKGEF' A
#
# COMPACT_ATOMS: atom_id res chain seq x y z
N MET A 1 -32.59 -9.47 2.94
CA MET A 1 -31.86 -8.39 2.25
C MET A 1 -30.37 -8.66 2.36
N SER A 2 -29.67 -8.75 1.23
CA SER A 2 -28.23 -8.89 1.16
C SER A 2 -27.53 -7.58 1.54
N VAL A 3 -26.22 -7.66 1.81
CA VAL A 3 -25.40 -6.47 2.08
C VAL A 3 -25.40 -5.51 0.89
N ALA A 4 -25.31 -6.05 -0.33
CA ALA A 4 -25.37 -5.26 -1.56
C ALA A 4 -26.69 -4.50 -1.72
N GLU A 5 -27.82 -5.14 -1.40
CA GLU A 5 -29.14 -4.50 -1.46
C GLU A 5 -29.29 -3.35 -0.44
N LYS A 6 -28.70 -3.49 0.76
CA LYS A 6 -28.67 -2.41 1.76
C LYS A 6 -27.77 -1.26 1.29
N LEU A 7 -26.62 -1.57 0.72
CA LEU A 7 -25.68 -0.57 0.20
C LEU A 7 -26.33 0.28 -0.90
N CYS A 8 -26.99 -0.35 -1.88
CA CYS A 8 -27.67 0.36 -2.96
C CYS A 8 -28.74 1.33 -2.45
N LYS A 9 -29.52 0.95 -1.43
CA LYS A 9 -30.51 1.86 -0.84
C LYS A 9 -29.84 3.09 -0.22
N HIS A 10 -28.80 2.89 0.57
CA HIS A 10 -28.09 4.01 1.20
C HIS A 10 -27.40 4.92 0.19
N ILE A 11 -26.84 4.36 -0.90
CA ILE A 11 -26.21 5.13 -1.98
C ILE A 11 -27.23 5.96 -2.75
N GLN A 12 -28.42 5.42 -3.02
CA GLN A 12 -29.48 6.15 -3.72
C GLN A 12 -30.00 7.36 -2.94
N ASP A 13 -29.95 7.32 -1.60
CA ASP A 13 -30.37 8.42 -0.74
C ASP A 13 -29.30 9.53 -0.61
N LEU A 14 -28.07 9.28 -1.07
CA LEU A 14 -26.96 10.24 -1.02
C LEU A 14 -27.04 11.26 -2.18
N PRO A 15 -26.57 12.50 -1.99
CA PRO A 15 -26.35 13.47 -3.06
C PRO A 15 -25.36 12.94 -4.11
N GLU A 16 -25.51 13.37 -5.36
CA GLU A 16 -24.67 12.93 -6.49
C GLU A 16 -23.16 13.12 -6.25
N SER A 17 -22.77 14.20 -5.56
CA SER A 17 -21.37 14.45 -5.19
C SER A 17 -20.79 13.36 -4.28
N LEU A 18 -21.58 12.85 -3.34
CA LEU A 18 -21.17 11.79 -2.43
C LEU A 18 -21.32 10.41 -3.09
N GLN A 19 -22.26 10.22 -4.01
CA GLN A 19 -22.32 9.02 -4.84
C GLN A 19 -21.06 8.86 -5.70
N ALA A 20 -20.53 9.96 -6.25
CA ALA A 20 -19.28 9.97 -7.00
C ALA A 20 -18.07 9.56 -6.12
N GLU A 21 -18.01 10.03 -4.88
CA GLU A 21 -16.98 9.62 -3.91
C GLU A 21 -17.08 8.13 -3.56
N VAL A 22 -18.30 7.61 -3.38
CA VAL A 22 -18.52 6.18 -3.16
C VAL A 22 -18.08 5.36 -4.37
N LEU A 23 -18.34 5.84 -5.59
CA LEU A 23 -17.89 5.17 -6.82
C LEU A 23 -16.36 5.09 -6.88
N ASP A 24 -15.67 6.18 -6.56
CA ASP A 24 -14.21 6.22 -6.50
C ASP A 24 -13.67 5.23 -5.45
N PHE A 25 -14.30 5.18 -4.27
CA PHE A 25 -13.93 4.25 -3.22
C PHE A 25 -14.16 2.78 -3.62
N VAL A 26 -15.24 2.46 -4.32
CA VAL A 26 -15.48 1.11 -4.86
C VAL A 26 -14.39 0.75 -5.87
N GLY A 27 -14.02 1.66 -6.77
CA GLY A 27 -12.90 1.46 -7.71
C GLY A 27 -11.57 1.21 -7.01
N PHE A 28 -11.30 1.94 -5.91
CA PHE A 28 -10.14 1.68 -5.06
C PHE A 28 -10.19 0.28 -4.44
N LEU A 29 -11.34 -0.15 -3.92
CA LEU A 29 -11.49 -1.48 -3.32
C LEU A 29 -11.30 -2.60 -4.35
N GLU A 30 -11.79 -2.41 -5.58
CA GLU A 30 -11.56 -3.35 -6.69
C GLU A 30 -10.06 -3.43 -7.02
N ALA A 31 -9.40 -2.28 -7.21
CA ALA A 31 -7.96 -2.24 -7.47
C ALA A 31 -7.14 -2.85 -6.32
N LYS A 32 -7.55 -2.60 -5.07
CA LYS A 32 -6.94 -3.17 -3.87
C LYS A 32 -7.15 -4.69 -3.82
N ALA A 33 -8.34 -5.18 -4.15
CA ALA A 33 -8.61 -6.61 -4.22
C ALA A 33 -7.78 -7.29 -5.31
N THR A 34 -7.60 -6.66 -6.47
CA THR A 34 -6.69 -7.14 -7.52
C THR A 34 -5.23 -7.18 -7.04
N ARG A 35 -4.74 -6.11 -6.39
CA ARG A 35 -3.39 -6.06 -5.80
C ARG A 35 -3.18 -7.11 -4.70
N GLN A 36 -4.18 -7.36 -3.86
CA GLN A 36 -4.09 -8.36 -2.78
C GLN A 36 -4.22 -9.79 -3.30
N SER A 37 -4.97 -10.01 -4.39
CA SER A 37 -5.07 -11.32 -5.05
C SER A 37 -3.77 -11.68 -5.78
N GLY A 38 -3.03 -10.67 -6.24
CA GLY A 38 -1.63 -10.78 -6.68
C GLY A 38 -0.66 -10.61 -5.52
N GLY A 39 -0.77 -11.39 -4.43
CA GLY A 39 0.04 -11.28 -3.20
C GLY A 39 1.57 -11.30 -3.35
N HIS A 40 2.07 -11.38 -4.58
CA HIS A 40 3.46 -11.15 -4.94
C HIS A 40 3.83 -9.66 -5.01
N ASP A 41 2.90 -8.76 -5.34
CA ASP A 41 3.21 -7.37 -5.70
C ASP A 41 3.68 -6.47 -4.54
N TYR A 42 3.25 -6.74 -3.31
CA TYR A 42 3.71 -5.95 -2.15
C TYR A 42 5.13 -6.33 -1.71
N LEU A 43 5.45 -7.63 -1.78
CA LEU A 43 6.81 -8.12 -1.53
C LEU A 43 7.74 -7.64 -2.63
N THR A 44 7.34 -7.73 -3.91
CA THR A 44 8.14 -7.19 -5.01
C THR A 44 8.29 -5.68 -4.93
N GLN A 45 7.27 -4.92 -4.49
CA GLN A 45 7.41 -3.48 -4.32
C GLN A 45 8.40 -3.12 -3.20
N SER A 46 8.44 -3.90 -2.12
CA SER A 46 9.41 -3.72 -1.03
C SER A 46 10.82 -4.09 -1.48
N GLU A 47 10.96 -5.20 -2.21
CA GLU A 47 12.23 -5.65 -2.81
C GLU A 47 12.77 -4.66 -3.85
N ILE A 48 11.90 -4.12 -4.71
CA ILE A 48 12.26 -3.10 -5.70
C ILE A 48 12.68 -1.80 -5.01
N SER A 49 11.94 -1.36 -3.98
CA SER A 49 12.29 -0.16 -3.23
C SER A 49 13.64 -0.31 -2.52
N LEU A 50 13.90 -1.49 -1.93
CA LEU A 50 15.18 -1.80 -1.31
C LEU A 50 16.31 -1.86 -2.34
N ALA A 51 16.11 -2.54 -3.46
CA ALA A 51 17.10 -2.63 -4.54
C ALA A 51 17.47 -1.25 -5.09
N LEU A 52 16.48 -0.36 -5.25
CA LEU A 52 16.71 1.01 -5.69
C LEU A 52 17.47 1.84 -4.63
N ALA A 53 17.18 1.64 -3.34
CA ALA A 53 17.90 2.32 -2.26
C ALA A 53 19.36 1.85 -2.12
N MET A 54 19.64 0.59 -2.48
CA MET A 54 20.98 0.01 -2.48
C MET A 54 21.77 0.30 -3.77
N GLN A 55 21.11 0.84 -4.81
CA GLN A 55 21.75 1.17 -6.08
C GLN A 55 22.82 2.27 -5.86
N GLY A 56 24.08 1.95 -6.14
CA GLY A 56 25.23 2.83 -5.89
C GLY A 56 25.94 2.62 -4.55
N MET A 57 25.43 1.75 -3.68
CA MET A 57 26.13 1.24 -2.48
C MET A 57 26.76 -0.14 -2.73
N GLU A 58 26.74 -0.62 -3.98
CA GLU A 58 27.10 -1.99 -4.39
C GLU A 58 28.61 -2.29 -4.23
N ASP A 59 29.45 -1.25 -4.37
CA ASP A 59 30.92 -1.34 -4.30
C ASP A 59 31.49 -0.92 -2.92
N GLU A 60 30.64 -0.61 -1.93
CA GLU A 60 31.09 -0.29 -0.58
C GLU A 60 31.58 -1.55 0.14
N ALA A 61 32.90 -1.71 0.22
CA ALA A 61 33.55 -2.91 0.74
C ALA A 61 33.33 -3.16 2.25
N LEU A 62 32.98 -2.12 3.01
CA LEU A 62 32.74 -2.18 4.45
C LEU A 62 31.67 -1.14 4.82
N PRO A 63 30.72 -1.45 5.71
CA PRO A 63 29.84 -0.43 6.26
C PRO A 63 30.68 0.59 7.05
N GLU A 64 30.54 1.88 6.71
CA GLU A 64 31.25 2.98 7.40
C GLU A 64 30.90 3.08 8.90
N TYR A 65 29.79 2.46 9.31
CA TYR A 65 29.27 2.50 10.67
C TYR A 65 29.28 1.12 11.32
N SER A 66 29.81 1.06 12.54
CA SER A 66 29.82 -0.11 13.41
C SER A 66 28.70 -0.01 14.46
N ARG A 67 28.44 -1.13 15.14
CA ARG A 67 27.55 -1.14 16.33
C ARG A 67 28.05 -0.22 17.43
N ASP A 68 29.35 0.06 17.46
CA ASP A 68 29.99 0.95 18.44
C ASP A 68 29.61 2.43 18.25
N ASP A 69 29.07 2.81 17.07
CA ASP A 69 28.62 4.17 16.78
C ASP A 69 27.21 4.46 17.30
N LEU A 70 26.49 3.43 17.76
CA LEU A 70 25.15 3.57 18.34
C LEU A 70 25.25 4.24 19.71
N LYS A 71 24.90 5.54 19.79
CA LYS A 71 24.78 6.30 21.05
C LYS A 71 23.51 5.99 21.84
N GLY A 72 23.14 4.72 21.94
CA GLY A 72 22.03 4.26 22.77
C GLY A 72 22.54 3.28 23.82
N GLU A 73 22.41 3.63 25.10
CA GLU A 73 22.47 2.63 26.16
C GLU A 73 21.17 1.81 26.10
N PHE A 74 21.29 0.48 26.00
CA PHE A 74 20.16 -0.47 26.08
C PHE A 74 19.95 -0.92 27.52
#